data_AF-A0A182H415-F1
#
_entry.id   AF-A0A182H415-F1
#
_cell.length_a   1.000
_cell.length_b   1.000
_cell.length_c   1.000
_cell.angle_alpha   90.00
_cell.angle_beta   90.00
_cell.angle_gamma   90.00
#
_symmetry.space_group_name_H-M   'P 1'
#
loop_
_entity.id
_entity.type
_entity.pdbx_description
1 polymer ?
#
loop_
_entity_poly.entity_id
_entity_poly.type
_entity_poly.pdbx_seq_one_letter_code
_entity_poly.pdbx_strand_id
1 'polypeptide(L)'
;MRWFRKKSASTTKTIFGEYCATSSVHGVRYFSDPERTLCEKFWWIVMFLVSVGGCVKLIESTWLKWNLTPIVVNFENQPISVTEIPFPSFTICPPGKISKLMYNFAKEAKQIRNSGAHANAYGSEDCFSTEFE
;
A
#
# COMPACT_ATOMS: atom_id res chain seq x y z
N MET A 1 52.82 2.22 50.38
CA MET A 1 51.37 2.49 50.49
C MET A 1 51.05 3.86 49.90
N ARG A 2 50.61 3.93 48.64
CA ARG A 2 50.01 5.15 48.07
C ARG A 2 48.69 4.76 47.42
N TRP A 3 47.62 5.07 48.11
CA TRP A 3 46.24 4.94 47.65
C TRP A 3 46.00 5.92 46.49
N PHE A 4 45.84 5.41 45.27
CA PHE A 4 45.21 6.17 44.20
C PHE A 4 43.71 6.28 44.52
N ARG A 5 43.32 7.37 45.17
CA ARG A 5 41.91 7.74 45.33
C ARG A 5 41.37 8.13 43.95
N LYS A 6 40.89 7.15 43.17
CA LYS A 6 40.05 7.40 41.99
C LYS A 6 38.80 8.15 42.47
N LYS A 7 38.74 9.44 42.19
CA LYS A 7 37.51 10.23 42.36
C LYS A 7 36.55 9.72 41.30
N SER A 8 35.55 8.95 41.71
CA SER A 8 34.49 8.47 40.82
C SER A 8 33.66 9.67 40.35
N ALA A 9 34.09 10.31 39.26
CA ALA A 9 33.18 11.09 38.44
C ALA A 9 32.20 10.08 37.84
N SER A 10 30.91 10.24 38.13
CA SER A 10 29.84 9.35 37.69
C SER A 10 30.00 8.99 36.21
N THR A 11 30.14 7.70 35.91
CA THR A 11 30.26 7.12 34.56
C THR A 11 29.25 7.70 33.57
N THR A 12 28.06 8.07 34.03
CA THR A 12 27.03 8.70 33.20
C THR A 12 27.47 10.05 32.63
N LYS A 13 28.21 10.86 33.39
CA LYS A 13 28.69 12.18 32.94
C LYS A 13 29.79 12.04 31.88
N THR A 14 30.65 11.04 32.00
CA THR A 14 31.70 10.77 31.01
C THR A 14 31.09 10.23 29.72
N ILE A 15 30.16 9.28 29.82
CA ILE A 15 29.45 8.75 28.65
C ILE A 15 28.61 9.82 27.95
N PHE A 16 27.90 10.66 28.70
CA PHE A 16 27.12 11.76 28.14
C PHE A 16 28.03 12.81 27.47
N GLY A 17 29.16 13.15 28.09
CA GLY A 17 30.15 14.06 27.50
C GLY A 17 30.75 13.52 26.19
N GLU A 18 31.15 12.24 26.18
CA GLU A 18 31.66 11.56 24.98
C GLU A 18 30.59 11.47 23.88
N TYR A 19 29.35 11.15 24.23
CA TYR A 19 28.22 11.13 23.31
C TYR A 19 27.95 12.52 22.72
N CYS A 20 27.91 13.57 23.53
CA CYS A 20 27.71 14.94 23.05
C CYS A 20 28.86 15.42 22.15
N ALA A 21 30.09 14.93 22.36
CA ALA A 21 31.25 15.28 21.53
C ALA A 21 31.31 14.52 20.19
N THR A 22 30.82 13.27 20.15
CA THR A 22 30.92 12.37 18.99
C THR A 22 29.63 12.22 18.19
N SER A 23 28.49 12.63 18.74
CA SER A 23 27.19 12.50 18.08
C SER A 23 27.09 13.39 16.84
N SER A 24 26.42 12.87 15.80
CA SER A 24 26.04 13.60 14.59
C SER A 24 24.84 14.53 14.79
N VAL A 25 24.18 14.47 15.96
CA VAL A 25 23.06 15.34 16.28
C VAL A 25 23.59 16.76 16.50
N HIS A 26 23.32 17.64 15.53
CA HIS A 26 23.85 18.99 15.50
C HIS A 26 23.60 19.78 16.81
N GLY A 27 22.46 19.56 17.46
CA GLY A 27 22.06 20.23 18.70
C GLY A 27 22.82 19.80 19.96
N VAL A 28 23.29 18.56 20.06
CA VAL A 28 23.89 18.06 21.31
C VAL A 28 25.35 18.49 21.51
N ARG A 29 26.02 18.91 20.42
CA ARG A 29 27.38 19.48 20.47
C ARG A 29 27.41 20.81 21.23
N TYR A 30 26.34 21.61 21.12
CA TYR A 30 26.17 22.88 21.85
C TYR A 30 26.14 22.70 23.38
N PHE A 31 25.88 21.49 23.88
CA PHE A 31 25.94 21.22 25.33
C PHE A 31 27.38 21.07 25.84
N SER A 32 28.31 20.65 24.97
CA SER A 32 29.68 20.31 25.34
C SER A 32 30.65 21.50 25.30
N ASP A 33 30.31 22.59 24.61
CA ASP A 33 31.18 23.76 24.52
C ASP A 33 31.17 24.57 25.84
N PRO A 34 32.33 24.74 26.52
CA PRO A 34 32.41 25.40 27.82
C PRO A 34 32.42 26.93 27.74
N GLU A 35 32.64 27.52 26.57
CA GLU A 35 32.89 28.96 26.39
C GLU A 35 31.61 29.82 26.21
N ARG A 36 30.43 29.21 26.25
CA ARG A 36 29.15 29.87 25.96
C ARG A 36 28.32 30.15 27.20
N THR A 37 27.55 31.24 27.15
CA THR A 37 26.71 31.69 28.26
C THR A 37 25.67 30.63 28.65
N LEU A 38 25.39 30.50 29.95
CA LEU A 38 24.44 29.51 30.47
C LEU A 38 23.01 29.70 29.91
N CYS A 39 22.64 30.93 29.56
CA CYS A 39 21.35 31.25 28.94
C CYS A 39 21.21 30.62 27.54
N GLU A 40 22.25 30.72 26.71
CA GLU A 40 22.28 30.12 25.37
C GLU A 40 22.16 28.59 25.46
N LYS A 41 22.87 27.97 26.42
CA LYS A 41 22.76 26.53 26.68
C LYS A 41 21.33 26.11 27.06
N PHE A 42 20.69 26.87 27.95
CA PHE A 42 19.31 26.59 28.35
C PHE A 42 18.35 26.68 27.15
N TRP A 43 18.51 27.70 26.30
CA TRP A 43 17.71 27.86 25.09
C TRP A 43 17.82 26.66 24.14
N TRP A 44 19.05 26.16 23.91
CA TRP A 44 19.28 24.97 23.09
C TRP A 44 18.67 23.70 23.70
N ILE A 45 18.70 23.55 25.03
CA ILE A 45 18.02 22.43 25.71
C ILE A 45 16.52 22.50 25.48
N VAL A 46 15.92 23.69 25.64
CA VAL A 46 14.48 23.89 25.41
C VAL A 46 14.10 23.56 23.97
N MET A 47 14.86 24.05 22.99
CA MET A 47 14.62 23.76 21.58
C MET A 47 14.76 22.26 21.26
N PHE A 48 15.75 21.59 21.85
CA PHE A 48 15.92 20.15 21.70
C PHE A 48 14.73 19.36 22.29
N LEU A 49 14.27 19.74 23.48
CA LEU A 49 13.12 19.10 24.13
C LEU A 49 11.82 19.31 23.34
N VAL A 50 11.60 20.50 22.79
CA VAL A 50 10.45 20.80 21.93
C VAL A 50 10.50 19.94 20.65
N SER A 51 11.67 19.80 20.04
CA SER A 51 11.86 18.95 18.86
C SER A 51 11.53 17.48 19.17
N VAL A 52 12.10 16.92 20.23
CA VAL A 52 11.84 15.53 20.66
C VAL A 52 10.36 15.34 21.01
N GLY A 53 9.75 16.28 21.74
CA GLY A 53 8.33 16.25 22.05
C GLY A 53 7.44 16.27 20.80
N GLY A 54 7.80 17.08 19.80
CA GLY A 54 7.14 17.11 18.49
C GLY A 54 7.26 15.78 17.75
N CYS A 55 8.45 15.17 17.73
CA CYS A 55 8.66 13.84 17.15
C CYS A 55 7.79 12.78 17.83
N VAL A 56 7.73 12.76 19.16
CA VAL A 56 6.88 11.83 19.92
C VAL A 56 5.41 12.02 19.56
N LYS A 57 4.93 13.27 19.49
CA LYS A 57 3.54 13.56 19.09
C LYS A 57 3.20 13.11 17.67
N LEU A 58 4.14 13.27 16.74
CA LEU A 58 3.98 12.79 15.36
C LEU A 58 3.93 11.26 15.30
N ILE A 59 4.77 10.58 16.09
CA ILE A 59 4.78 9.12 16.20
C ILE A 59 3.45 8.65 16.80
N GLU A 60 2.99 9.25 17.91
CA GLU A 60 1.69 8.91 18.54
C GLU A 60 0.53 9.05 17.55
N SER A 61 0.48 10.17 16.82
CA SER A 61 -0.56 10.43 15.81
C SER A 61 -0.52 9.41 14.66
N THR A 62 0.68 9.08 14.19
CA THR A 62 0.88 8.09 13.12
C THR A 62 0.50 6.69 13.59
N TRP A 63 0.88 6.33 14.82
CA TRP A 63 0.54 5.07 15.45
C TRP A 63 -0.97 4.90 15.63
N LEU A 64 -1.64 5.96 16.09
CA LEU A 64 -3.09 5.96 16.25
C LEU A 64 -3.80 5.83 14.89
N LYS A 65 -3.33 6.54 13.85
CA LYS A 65 -3.84 6.39 12.48
C LYS A 65 -3.63 4.98 11.94
N TRP A 66 -2.46 4.39 12.19
CA TRP A 66 -2.16 3.02 11.77
C TRP A 66 -3.10 2.00 12.42
N ASN A 67 -3.45 2.18 13.69
CA ASN A 67 -4.42 1.32 14.39
C ASN A 67 -5.87 1.52 13.90
N LEU A 68 -6.27 2.75 13.56
CA LEU A 68 -7.64 3.06 13.13
C LEU A 68 -7.90 2.71 11.66
N THR A 69 -6.89 2.86 10.81
CA THR A 69 -6.96 2.55 9.38
C THR A 69 -5.75 1.71 9.02
N PRO A 70 -5.77 0.39 9.30
CA PRO A 70 -4.72 -0.48 8.81
C PRO A 70 -4.74 -0.42 7.28
N ILE A 71 -3.68 0.14 6.69
CA ILE A 71 -3.47 0.07 5.26
C ILE A 71 -3.26 -1.41 4.95
N VAL A 72 -4.30 -2.05 4.43
CA VAL A 72 -4.20 -3.38 3.84
C VAL A 72 -3.32 -3.20 2.61
N VAL A 73 -2.06 -3.62 2.71
CA VAL A 73 -1.19 -3.71 1.55
C VAL A 73 -1.83 -4.68 0.57
N ASN A 74 -2.29 -4.17 -0.57
CA ASN A 74 -2.72 -5.04 -1.65
C ASN A 74 -1.50 -5.86 -2.05
N PHE A 75 -1.62 -7.19 -1.97
CA PHE A 75 -0.59 -8.10 -2.46
C PHE A 75 -0.37 -7.82 -3.94
N GLU A 76 0.79 -7.26 -4.27
CA GLU A 76 1.32 -7.32 -5.64
C GLU A 76 1.25 -8.78 -6.06
N ASN A 77 0.55 -9.04 -7.17
CA ASN A 77 0.27 -10.37 -7.69
C ASN A 77 1.54 -11.24 -7.62
N GLN A 78 1.52 -12.27 -6.77
CA GLN A 78 2.46 -13.37 -6.91
C GLN A 78 2.33 -13.87 -8.36
N PRO A 79 3.43 -14.03 -9.12
CA PRO A 79 3.36 -14.61 -10.45
C PRO A 79 2.93 -16.08 -10.31
N ILE A 80 1.63 -16.32 -10.29
CA ILE A 80 1.09 -17.65 -10.57
C ILE A 80 1.52 -18.00 -11.99
N SER A 81 2.04 -19.21 -12.18
CA SER A 81 2.39 -19.68 -13.52
C SER A 81 1.14 -19.61 -14.40
N VAL A 82 1.32 -19.22 -15.67
CA VAL A 82 0.23 -18.91 -16.61
C VAL A 82 -0.76 -20.08 -16.80
N THR A 83 -0.40 -21.27 -16.35
CA THR A 83 -1.16 -22.52 -16.47
C THR A 83 -2.35 -22.63 -15.50
N GLU A 84 -2.41 -21.87 -14.41
CA GLU A 84 -3.49 -21.96 -13.39
C GLU A 84 -4.53 -20.83 -13.48
N ILE A 85 -4.47 -19.99 -14.51
CA ILE A 85 -5.38 -18.86 -14.68
C ILE A 85 -6.65 -19.36 -15.38
N PRO A 86 -7.82 -19.42 -14.72
CA PRO A 86 -9.05 -19.83 -15.39
C PRO A 86 -9.44 -18.78 -16.44
N PHE A 87 -9.61 -19.21 -17.70
CA PHE A 87 -10.05 -18.31 -18.76
C PHE A 87 -11.46 -17.76 -18.43
N PRO A 88 -11.66 -16.43 -18.44
CA PRO A 88 -12.95 -15.85 -18.15
C PRO A 88 -13.95 -16.24 -19.24
N SER A 89 -15.23 -16.37 -18.89
CA SER A 89 -16.28 -16.55 -19.89
C SER A 89 -16.50 -15.22 -20.63
N PHE A 90 -16.29 -15.24 -21.95
CA PHE A 90 -16.57 -14.09 -22.80
C PHE A 90 -17.98 -14.19 -23.37
N THR A 91 -18.77 -13.14 -23.20
CA THR A 91 -20.10 -13.00 -23.82
C THR A 91 -20.03 -11.88 -24.85
N ILE A 92 -20.19 -12.22 -26.13
CA ILE A 92 -20.15 -11.26 -27.24
C ILE A 92 -21.57 -10.74 -27.48
N CYS A 93 -21.75 -9.43 -27.33
CA CYS A 93 -23.00 -8.76 -27.70
C CYS A 93 -22.88 -8.20 -29.12
N PRO A 94 -23.72 -8.62 -30.09
CA PRO A 94 -23.74 -7.99 -31.40
C PRO A 94 -24.19 -6.52 -31.27
N PRO A 95 -23.60 -5.58 -32.03
CA PRO A 95 -23.88 -4.14 -31.91
C PRO A 95 -25.31 -3.73 -32.31
N GLY A 96 -26.14 -4.68 -32.75
CA GLY A 96 -27.54 -4.47 -33.08
C GLY A 96 -28.47 -5.09 -32.05
N LYS A 97 -29.27 -4.25 -31.39
CA LYS A 97 -30.49 -4.73 -30.72
C LYS A 97 -31.48 -5.12 -31.83
N ILE A 98 -31.59 -6.41 -32.13
CA ILE A 98 -32.59 -6.89 -33.10
C ILE A 98 -33.97 -6.49 -32.56
N SER A 99 -34.55 -5.45 -33.14
CA SER A 99 -35.87 -5.00 -32.74
C SER A 99 -36.89 -6.07 -33.19
N LYS A 100 -37.84 -6.41 -32.32
CA LYS A 100 -38.99 -7.27 -32.69
C LYS A 100 -39.78 -6.72 -33.90
N LEU A 101 -39.56 -5.44 -34.23
CA LEU A 101 -40.14 -4.77 -35.39
C LEU A 101 -39.48 -5.19 -36.70
N MET A 102 -38.15 -5.34 -36.73
CA MET A 102 -37.40 -5.74 -37.93
C MET A 102 -37.40 -7.27 -38.12
N TYR A 103 -37.46 -8.05 -37.04
CA TYR A 103 -37.47 -9.50 -37.11
C TYR A 103 -38.43 -10.11 -36.07
N ASN A 104 -39.46 -10.80 -36.56
CA ASN A 104 -40.59 -11.27 -35.76
C ASN A 104 -40.52 -12.79 -35.59
N PHE A 105 -39.68 -13.24 -34.65
CA PHE A 105 -39.49 -14.66 -34.32
C PHE A 105 -40.81 -15.43 -34.14
N ALA A 106 -41.84 -14.78 -33.60
CA ALA A 106 -43.14 -15.41 -33.38
C ALA A 106 -43.85 -15.81 -34.69
N LYS A 107 -43.65 -15.04 -35.77
CA LYS A 107 -44.23 -15.33 -37.09
C LYS A 107 -43.47 -16.46 -37.77
N GLU A 108 -42.15 -16.41 -37.77
CA GLU A 108 -41.32 -17.45 -38.39
C GLU A 108 -41.40 -18.77 -37.65
N ALA A 109 -41.34 -18.78 -36.32
CA ALA A 109 -41.51 -20.00 -35.53
C ALA A 109 -42.88 -20.66 -35.75
N LYS A 110 -43.94 -19.85 -35.89
CA LYS A 110 -45.29 -20.35 -36.22
C LYS A 110 -45.37 -20.90 -37.64
N GLN A 111 -44.66 -20.29 -38.58
CA GLN A 111 -44.61 -20.75 -39.96
C GLN A 111 -43.82 -22.05 -40.09
N ILE A 112 -42.64 -22.16 -39.46
CA ILE A 112 -41.84 -23.39 -39.40
C ILE A 112 -42.63 -24.54 -38.76
N ARG A 113 -43.36 -24.26 -37.67
CA ARG A 113 -44.26 -25.23 -37.02
C ARG A 113 -45.35 -25.73 -37.95
N ASN A 114 -45.90 -24.87 -38.80
CA ASN A 114 -46.95 -25.23 -39.75
C ASN A 114 -46.39 -25.90 -41.02
N SER A 115 -45.15 -25.62 -41.41
CA SER A 115 -44.47 -26.20 -42.58
C SER A 115 -43.90 -27.61 -42.32
N GLY A 116 -43.97 -28.13 -41.08
CA GLY A 116 -43.48 -29.46 -40.73
C GLY A 116 -41.97 -29.67 -40.88
N ALA A 117 -41.19 -28.61 -41.12
CA ALA A 117 -39.77 -28.67 -41.48
C ALA A 117 -38.81 -28.78 -40.28
N HIS A 118 -39.27 -29.31 -39.15
CA HIS A 118 -38.51 -29.35 -37.88
C HIS A 118 -37.45 -30.47 -37.82
N ALA A 119 -37.18 -31.15 -38.94
CA ALA A 119 -36.18 -32.21 -39.02
C ALA A 119 -34.81 -31.74 -39.56
N ASN A 120 -34.73 -30.60 -40.25
CA ASN A 120 -33.49 -30.16 -40.94
C ASN A 120 -32.97 -28.78 -40.49
N ALA A 121 -33.57 -28.17 -39.46
CA ALA A 121 -33.08 -26.91 -38.88
C ALA A 121 -31.93 -27.09 -37.87
N TYR A 122 -31.33 -28.29 -37.81
CA TYR A 122 -30.02 -28.51 -37.19
C TYR A 122 -28.92 -28.18 -38.22
N GLY A 123 -28.99 -26.99 -38.82
CA GLY A 123 -28.18 -26.62 -39.99
C GLY A 123 -27.82 -25.14 -40.01
N SER A 124 -27.86 -24.47 -38.86
CA SER A 124 -27.28 -23.14 -38.70
C SER A 124 -26.68 -23.06 -37.30
N GLU A 125 -25.68 -23.92 -37.05
CA GLU A 125 -24.68 -23.74 -35.98
C GLU A 125 -23.57 -22.77 -36.44
N ASP A 126 -23.82 -21.93 -37.45
CA ASP A 126 -22.85 -20.97 -37.98
C ASP A 126 -22.85 -19.68 -37.15
N CYS A 127 -22.65 -19.81 -35.84
CA CYS A 127 -22.08 -18.72 -35.05
C CYS A 127 -21.28 -19.22 -33.84
N PHE A 128 -20.62 -20.39 -33.95
CA PHE A 128 -19.50 -20.70 -33.06
C PHE A 128 -18.59 -21.80 -33.62
N SER A 129 -18.16 -21.73 -34.87
CA SER A 129 -17.15 -22.66 -35.39
C SER A 129 -16.39 -22.04 -36.54
N THR A 130 -15.31 -21.33 -36.19
CA THR A 130 -14.13 -20.83 -36.91
C THR A 130 -13.84 -19.47 -36.27
N GLU A 131 -12.78 -19.21 -35.51
CA GLU A 131 -11.41 -19.69 -35.56
C GLU A 131 -10.81 -19.61 -34.14
N PHE A 132 -10.18 -20.68 -33.68
CA PHE A 132 -9.02 -20.60 -32.81
C PHE A 132 -8.15 -21.80 -33.17
N GLU A 133 -7.42 -21.64 -34.28
CA GLU A 133 -6.21 -22.41 -34.54
C GLU A 133 -5.05 -21.79 -33.74
#